data_AF-W9Z662-F1
#
_entry.id   AF-W9Z662-F1
#
_cell.length_a   1.000
_cell.length_b   1.000
_cell.length_c   1.000
_cell.angle_alpha   90.00
_cell.angle_beta   90.00
_cell.angle_gamma   90.00
#
_symmetry.space_group_name_H-M   'P 1'
#
loop_
_entity.id
_entity.type
_entity.pdbx_description
1 polymer ?
#
loop_
_entity_poly.entity_id
_entity_poly.type
_entity_poly.pdbx_seq_one_letter_code
_entity_poly.pdbx_strand_id
1 'polypeptide(L)'
;MKFGEQLERESVPEWNLHDLDYNSLKHEIKMHTTRDQAMAMAIPGRKDEALSRFEDGFYMELGHQHERLHLFVLSKADEISRRLEYLAKNIDRSASKDQDQLADDFAIKHQRRFTKYEWELVRCGGDIQALERFIKTQIIAFRKITKKFEKWTRSITLGTLLYENVPSDPKNFTRCDFSSLHQRYDDITCTLNAIAPALSEPSSPESPAQSCPHQSLSGSLDSANRHHSNRPQPTFEFLPLPQMEGQTKYWNEYDNGSECVGDDNGYAIYINPDESTSFPGLNCLQGIFKGALKKMEGCF
;
A
#
# COMPACT_ATOMS: atom_id res chain seq x y z
N MET A 1 -9.60 -27.09 9.52
CA MET A 1 -8.62 -26.27 8.78
C MET A 1 -9.24 -24.92 8.48
N LYS A 2 -8.54 -23.86 8.90
CA LYS A 2 -8.94 -22.44 8.84
C LYS A 2 -8.44 -21.71 7.60
N PHE A 3 -8.09 -22.44 6.52
CA PHE A 3 -7.44 -21.82 5.37
C PHE A 3 -8.35 -20.82 4.63
N GLY A 4 -9.68 -21.00 4.64
CA GLY A 4 -10.60 -20.00 4.09
C GLY A 4 -10.50 -18.66 4.83
N GLU A 5 -10.59 -18.69 6.16
CA GLU A 5 -10.40 -17.49 7.01
C GLU A 5 -8.98 -16.90 6.87
N GLN A 6 -7.98 -17.75 6.67
CA GLN A 6 -6.59 -17.32 6.44
C GLN A 6 -6.44 -16.64 5.08
N LEU A 7 -7.08 -17.16 4.03
CA LEU A 7 -7.08 -16.58 2.68
C LEU A 7 -7.64 -15.15 2.71
N GLU A 8 -8.80 -14.95 3.33
CA GLU A 8 -9.43 -13.63 3.49
C GLU A 8 -8.53 -12.65 4.26
N ARG A 9 -7.76 -13.14 5.24
CA ARG A 9 -6.82 -12.32 6.03
C ARG A 9 -5.53 -12.00 5.29
N GLU A 10 -4.98 -12.97 4.56
CA GLU A 10 -3.69 -12.85 3.85
C GLU A 10 -3.81 -12.16 2.50
N SER A 11 -5.02 -12.11 1.93
CA SER A 11 -5.30 -11.37 0.70
C SER A 11 -5.27 -9.85 0.94
N VAL A 12 -5.90 -9.09 0.05
CA VAL A 12 -6.06 -7.65 0.15
C VAL A 12 -7.50 -7.37 0.61
N PRO A 13 -7.72 -6.83 1.82
CA PRO A 13 -9.07 -6.64 2.35
C PRO A 13 -9.99 -5.83 1.42
N GLU A 14 -9.43 -4.85 0.72
CA GLU A 14 -10.15 -4.01 -0.24
C GLU A 14 -10.69 -4.80 -1.44
N TRP A 15 -10.08 -5.95 -1.76
CA TRP A 15 -10.38 -6.74 -2.97
C TRP A 15 -10.95 -8.12 -2.63
N ASN A 16 -11.41 -8.33 -1.39
CA ASN A 16 -11.95 -9.61 -0.91
C ASN A 16 -13.07 -10.15 -1.83
N LEU A 17 -13.92 -9.28 -2.38
CA LEU A 17 -14.98 -9.68 -3.32
C LEU A 17 -14.47 -10.37 -4.60
N HIS A 18 -13.19 -10.18 -4.92
CA HIS A 18 -12.55 -10.81 -6.06
C HIS A 18 -11.79 -12.08 -5.67
N ASP A 19 -11.64 -12.40 -4.39
CA ASP A 19 -10.94 -13.60 -3.92
C ASP A 19 -11.58 -14.88 -4.49
N LEU A 20 -10.79 -15.96 -4.49
CA LEU A 20 -11.29 -17.29 -4.77
C LEU A 20 -12.34 -17.70 -3.73
N ASP A 21 -13.49 -18.22 -4.18
CA ASP A 21 -14.57 -18.68 -3.31
C ASP A 21 -14.24 -20.06 -2.69
N TYR A 22 -13.13 -20.13 -1.96
CA TYR A 22 -12.50 -21.35 -1.46
C TYR A 22 -13.45 -22.17 -0.58
N ASN A 23 -14.27 -21.52 0.24
CA ASN A 23 -15.23 -22.18 1.13
C ASN A 23 -16.36 -22.84 0.35
N SER A 24 -16.82 -22.21 -0.74
CA SER A 24 -17.83 -22.78 -1.65
C SER A 24 -17.28 -24.03 -2.33
N LEU A 25 -16.11 -23.92 -2.98
CA LEU A 25 -15.44 -25.04 -3.65
C LEU A 25 -15.15 -26.21 -2.69
N LYS A 26 -14.72 -25.89 -1.47
CA LYS A 26 -14.48 -26.89 -0.42
C LYS A 26 -15.78 -27.59 0.00
N HIS A 27 -16.89 -26.85 0.08
CA HIS A 27 -18.19 -27.41 0.41
C HIS A 27 -18.66 -28.35 -0.70
N GLU A 28 -18.51 -27.96 -1.97
CA GLU A 28 -18.86 -28.78 -3.13
C GLU A 28 -18.12 -30.13 -3.11
N ILE A 29 -16.79 -30.11 -2.93
CA ILE A 29 -15.98 -31.32 -2.75
C ILE A 29 -16.52 -32.18 -1.60
N LYS A 30 -16.86 -31.56 -0.46
CA LYS A 30 -17.37 -32.28 0.70
C LYS A 30 -18.72 -32.94 0.41
N MET A 31 -19.65 -32.25 -0.24
CA MET A 31 -20.99 -32.77 -0.53
C MET A 31 -20.94 -34.00 -1.43
N HIS A 32 -20.09 -33.98 -2.46
CA HIS A 32 -19.92 -35.12 -3.36
C HIS A 32 -19.18 -36.29 -2.69
N THR A 33 -18.11 -36.01 -1.95
CA THR A 33 -17.28 -37.09 -1.37
C THR A 33 -17.84 -37.69 -0.08
N THR A 34 -18.69 -36.97 0.65
CA THR A 34 -19.39 -37.52 1.84
C THR A 34 -20.51 -38.47 1.42
N ARG A 35 -21.18 -38.20 0.29
CA ARG A 35 -22.26 -39.03 -0.25
C ARG A 35 -21.72 -40.37 -0.79
N ASP A 36 -20.56 -40.35 -1.44
CA ASP A 36 -19.97 -41.55 -2.05
C ASP A 36 -19.23 -42.46 -1.05
N GLN A 37 -18.86 -41.97 0.15
CA GLN A 37 -18.43 -42.87 1.23
C GLN A 37 -19.55 -43.80 1.73
N ALA A 38 -20.81 -43.43 1.51
CA ALA A 38 -21.99 -44.22 1.85
C ALA A 38 -22.55 -45.04 0.67
N MET A 39 -22.10 -44.79 -0.57
CA MET A 39 -22.48 -45.59 -1.74
C MET A 39 -21.50 -46.74 -1.95
N ALA A 40 -22.05 -47.95 -2.09
CA ALA A 40 -21.31 -49.19 -2.26
C ALA A 40 -20.23 -49.08 -3.35
N MET A 41 -19.03 -49.58 -3.04
CA MET A 41 -17.84 -49.57 -3.90
C MET A 41 -18.20 -49.87 -5.36
N ALA A 42 -17.86 -48.93 -6.24
CA ALA A 42 -18.07 -49.06 -7.67
C ALA A 42 -17.60 -50.43 -8.18
N ILE A 43 -18.43 -51.06 -9.01
CA ILE A 43 -18.14 -52.36 -9.62
C ILE A 43 -16.90 -52.18 -10.52
N PRO A 44 -15.83 -52.96 -10.33
CA PRO A 44 -14.63 -52.89 -11.16
C PRO A 44 -14.98 -52.99 -12.65
N GLY A 45 -14.67 -51.94 -13.42
CA GLY A 45 -14.88 -51.90 -14.88
C GLY A 45 -15.95 -50.93 -15.38
N ARG A 46 -16.79 -50.35 -14.52
CA ARG A 46 -17.76 -49.29 -14.90
C ARG A 46 -17.17 -47.91 -14.56
N LYS A 47 -17.02 -47.03 -15.57
CA LYS A 47 -16.68 -45.62 -15.31
C LYS A 47 -17.77 -45.00 -14.44
N ASP A 48 -17.35 -44.32 -13.39
CA ASP A 48 -18.27 -43.61 -12.50
C ASP A 48 -18.74 -42.32 -13.19
N GLU A 49 -19.89 -42.43 -13.84
CA GLU A 49 -20.50 -41.32 -14.58
C GLU A 49 -20.95 -40.19 -13.66
N ALA A 50 -21.30 -40.48 -12.40
CA ALA A 50 -21.67 -39.47 -11.42
C ALA A 50 -20.43 -38.66 -10.97
N LEU A 51 -19.32 -39.35 -10.73
CA LEU A 51 -18.03 -38.71 -10.46
C LEU A 51 -17.61 -37.84 -11.64
N SER A 52 -17.61 -38.38 -12.87
CA SER A 52 -17.22 -37.64 -14.09
C SER A 52 -18.01 -36.33 -14.25
N ARG A 53 -19.34 -36.37 -14.09
CA ARG A 53 -20.17 -35.16 -14.20
C ARG A 53 -19.86 -34.13 -13.11
N PHE A 54 -19.49 -34.58 -11.92
CA PHE A 54 -19.01 -33.68 -10.86
C PHE A 54 -17.63 -33.10 -11.21
N GLU A 55 -16.69 -33.89 -11.73
CA GLU A 55 -15.38 -33.39 -12.14
C GLU A 55 -15.52 -32.31 -13.22
N ASP A 56 -16.38 -32.53 -14.21
CA ASP A 56 -16.65 -31.57 -15.28
C ASP A 56 -17.26 -30.27 -14.72
N GLY A 57 -18.25 -30.38 -13.82
CA GLY A 57 -18.87 -29.22 -13.17
C GLY A 57 -17.89 -28.42 -12.31
N PHE A 58 -17.10 -29.11 -11.49
CA PHE A 58 -16.09 -28.50 -10.64
C PHE A 58 -14.97 -27.84 -11.46
N TYR A 59 -14.57 -28.45 -12.58
CA TYR A 59 -13.61 -27.87 -13.52
C TYR A 59 -14.13 -26.56 -14.12
N MET A 60 -15.39 -26.55 -14.58
CA MET A 60 -16.02 -25.36 -15.16
C MET A 60 -16.10 -24.23 -14.13
N GLU A 61 -16.54 -24.51 -12.91
CA GLU A 61 -16.62 -23.52 -11.84
C GLU A 61 -15.23 -22.96 -11.47
N LEU A 62 -14.24 -23.84 -11.33
CA LEU A 62 -12.87 -23.41 -11.05
C LEU A 62 -12.28 -22.56 -12.20
N GLY A 63 -12.61 -22.91 -13.44
CA GLY A 63 -12.26 -22.14 -14.64
C GLY A 63 -12.90 -20.75 -14.64
N HIS A 64 -14.19 -20.64 -14.32
CA HIS A 64 -14.89 -19.35 -14.22
C HIS A 64 -14.28 -18.45 -13.14
N GLN A 65 -13.96 -19.00 -11.96
CA GLN A 65 -13.32 -18.23 -10.90
C GLN A 65 -11.89 -17.80 -11.29
N HIS A 66 -11.17 -18.64 -12.02
CA HIS A 66 -9.86 -18.31 -12.57
C HIS A 66 -9.93 -17.15 -13.58
N GLU A 67 -10.89 -17.19 -14.51
CA GLU A 67 -11.10 -16.12 -15.49
C GLU A 67 -11.50 -14.80 -14.82
N ARG A 68 -12.43 -14.85 -13.84
CA ARG A 68 -12.83 -13.68 -13.04
C ARG A 68 -11.62 -13.02 -12.39
N LEU A 69 -10.77 -13.82 -11.75
CA LEU A 69 -9.55 -13.36 -11.09
C LEU A 69 -8.56 -12.76 -12.09
N HIS A 70 -8.41 -13.40 -13.25
CA HIS A 70 -7.54 -12.91 -14.30
C HIS A 70 -7.98 -11.53 -14.82
N LEU A 71 -9.27 -11.37 -15.13
CA LEU A 71 -9.83 -10.10 -15.60
C LEU A 71 -9.66 -8.99 -14.56
N PHE A 72 -9.85 -9.30 -13.27
CA PHE A 72 -9.61 -8.36 -12.19
C PHE A 72 -8.14 -7.91 -12.15
N VAL A 73 -7.19 -8.86 -12.19
CA VAL A 73 -5.75 -8.55 -12.15
C VAL A 73 -5.35 -7.65 -13.33
N LEU A 74 -5.81 -7.96 -14.54
CA LEU A 74 -5.53 -7.12 -15.72
C LEU A 74 -6.14 -5.73 -15.58
N SER A 75 -7.40 -5.65 -15.15
CA SER A 75 -8.08 -4.37 -14.96
C SER A 75 -7.38 -3.50 -13.93
N LYS A 76 -6.90 -4.11 -12.82
CA LYS A 76 -6.19 -3.39 -11.76
C LYS A 76 -4.80 -2.94 -12.19
N ALA A 77 -4.07 -3.78 -12.92
CA ALA A 77 -2.77 -3.41 -13.49
C ALA A 77 -2.90 -2.21 -14.45
N ASP A 78 -3.91 -2.23 -15.32
CA ASP A 78 -4.18 -1.14 -16.26
C ASP A 78 -4.62 0.15 -15.55
N GLU A 79 -5.46 0.06 -14.51
CA GLU A 79 -5.81 1.21 -13.68
C GLU A 79 -4.57 1.88 -13.07
N ILE A 80 -3.67 1.08 -12.46
CA ILE A 80 -2.42 1.59 -11.88
C ILE A 80 -1.55 2.22 -12.96
N SER A 81 -1.40 1.56 -14.12
CA SER A 81 -0.65 2.08 -15.26
C SER A 81 -1.17 3.46 -15.69
N ARG A 82 -2.49 3.61 -15.86
CA ARG A 82 -3.11 4.89 -16.21
C ARG A 82 -2.90 5.98 -15.15
N ARG A 83 -2.93 5.63 -13.87
CA ARG A 83 -2.62 6.56 -12.77
C ARG A 83 -1.17 7.02 -12.82
N LEU A 84 -0.22 6.11 -13.07
CA LEU A 84 1.18 6.45 -13.26
C LEU A 84 1.40 7.36 -14.47
N GLU A 85 0.79 7.06 -15.62
CA GLU A 85 0.89 7.92 -16.81
C GLU A 85 0.30 9.32 -16.58
N TYR A 86 -0.80 9.40 -15.84
CA TYR A 86 -1.39 10.69 -15.46
C TYR A 86 -0.45 11.49 -14.56
N LEU A 87 0.19 10.84 -13.58
CA LEU A 87 1.19 11.47 -12.73
C LEU A 87 2.39 11.97 -13.54
N ALA A 88 2.95 11.12 -14.41
CA ALA A 88 4.07 11.48 -15.28
C ALA A 88 3.77 12.74 -16.10
N LYS A 89 2.63 12.77 -16.80
CA LYS A 89 2.21 13.94 -17.61
C LYS A 89 2.07 15.22 -16.79
N ASN A 90 1.60 15.11 -15.54
CA ASN A 90 1.48 16.27 -14.65
C ASN A 90 2.83 16.76 -14.15
N ILE A 91 3.76 15.85 -13.85
CA ILE A 91 5.12 16.18 -13.43
C ILE A 91 5.87 16.88 -14.56
N ASP A 92 5.81 16.35 -15.79
CA ASP A 92 6.44 16.94 -16.98
C ASP A 92 5.88 18.35 -17.27
N ARG A 93 4.57 18.53 -17.09
CA ARG A 93 3.91 19.84 -17.24
C ARG A 93 4.36 20.83 -16.18
N SER A 94 4.60 20.39 -14.95
CA SER A 94 5.14 21.26 -13.89
C SER A 94 6.59 21.64 -14.18
N ALA A 95 7.43 20.69 -14.58
CA ALA A 95 8.83 20.95 -14.95
C ALA A 95 8.97 22.00 -16.07
N SER A 96 8.07 21.96 -17.06
CA SER A 96 8.09 22.91 -18.19
C SER A 96 7.65 24.34 -17.81
N LYS A 97 7.03 24.53 -16.64
CA LYS A 97 6.37 25.78 -16.24
C LYS A 97 7.20 26.62 -15.25
N ASP A 98 8.16 25.99 -14.57
CA ASP A 98 8.98 26.59 -13.51
C ASP A 98 10.12 27.50 -14.02
N GLN A 99 10.32 27.61 -15.33
CA GLN A 99 11.42 28.39 -15.88
C GLN A 99 11.16 29.92 -15.94
N ASP A 100 9.92 30.39 -15.69
CA ASP A 100 9.52 31.73 -16.18
C ASP A 100 8.76 32.67 -15.20
N GLN A 101 8.48 32.33 -13.92
CA GLN A 101 7.63 33.21 -13.06
C GLN A 101 8.05 33.35 -11.58
N LEU A 102 8.22 34.62 -11.19
CA LEU A 102 8.50 35.21 -9.86
C LEU A 102 7.73 34.62 -8.66
N ALA A 103 8.23 34.89 -7.46
CA ALA A 103 9.03 34.03 -6.62
C ALA A 103 8.54 34.26 -5.17
N ASP A 104 7.50 33.53 -4.76
CA ASP A 104 7.25 33.09 -3.36
C ASP A 104 5.86 32.43 -3.24
N ASP A 105 4.79 33.13 -3.65
CA ASP A 105 3.42 32.61 -3.54
C ASP A 105 3.15 31.44 -4.51
N PHE A 106 3.90 31.40 -5.63
CA PHE A 106 3.90 30.27 -6.55
C PHE A 106 4.67 29.07 -5.99
N ALA A 107 5.75 29.28 -5.24
CA ALA A 107 6.58 28.21 -4.68
C ALA A 107 5.79 27.36 -3.66
N ILE A 108 5.00 27.99 -2.79
CA ILE A 108 4.14 27.27 -1.83
C ILE A 108 3.05 26.48 -2.56
N LYS A 109 2.42 27.06 -3.58
CA LYS A 109 1.40 26.39 -4.41
C LYS A 109 2.00 25.24 -5.21
N HIS A 110 3.22 25.41 -5.70
CA HIS A 110 4.01 24.40 -6.40
C HIS A 110 4.35 23.23 -5.47
N GLN A 111 4.88 23.52 -4.29
CA GLN A 111 5.18 22.53 -3.25
C GLN A 111 3.94 21.69 -2.89
N ARG A 112 2.80 22.33 -2.67
CA ARG A 112 1.55 21.60 -2.35
C ARG A 112 1.11 20.66 -3.47
N ARG A 113 1.40 20.98 -4.73
CA ARG A 113 1.12 20.09 -5.88
C ARG A 113 2.12 18.96 -5.95
N PHE A 114 3.40 19.24 -5.73
CA PHE A 114 4.47 18.25 -5.66
C PHE A 114 4.21 17.19 -4.59
N THR A 115 3.88 17.64 -3.38
CA THR A 115 3.50 16.74 -2.28
C THR A 115 2.33 15.84 -2.70
N LYS A 116 1.29 16.38 -3.35
CA LYS A 116 0.18 15.54 -3.86
C LYS A 116 0.63 14.47 -4.85
N TYR A 117 1.58 14.78 -5.73
CA TYR A 117 2.12 13.79 -6.67
C TYR A 117 2.93 12.71 -5.95
N GLU A 118 3.73 13.10 -4.94
CA GLU A 118 4.45 12.15 -4.09
C GLU A 118 3.48 11.18 -3.39
N TRP A 119 2.41 11.70 -2.78
CA TRP A 119 1.40 10.87 -2.11
C TRP A 119 0.73 9.86 -3.06
N GLU A 120 0.30 10.32 -4.24
CA GLU A 120 -0.32 9.43 -5.23
C GLU A 120 0.67 8.42 -5.79
N LEU A 121 1.95 8.79 -5.95
CA LEU A 121 2.99 7.87 -6.36
C LEU A 121 3.20 6.77 -5.32
N VAL A 122 3.37 7.14 -4.05
CA VAL A 122 3.47 6.17 -2.93
C VAL A 122 2.27 5.24 -2.91
N ARG A 123 1.06 5.76 -3.14
CA ARG A 123 -0.16 4.95 -3.25
C ARG A 123 -0.10 3.96 -4.41
N CYS A 124 0.35 4.37 -5.59
CA CYS A 124 0.53 3.48 -6.73
C CYS A 124 1.54 2.36 -6.42
N GLY A 125 2.65 2.68 -5.75
CA GLY A 125 3.62 1.67 -5.29
C GLY A 125 3.01 0.65 -4.33
N GLY A 126 2.22 1.12 -3.36
CA GLY A 126 1.46 0.26 -2.45
C GLY A 126 0.45 -0.64 -3.18
N ASP A 127 -0.26 -0.09 -4.17
CA ASP A 127 -1.23 -0.84 -4.99
C ASP A 127 -0.54 -1.93 -5.83
N ILE A 128 0.67 -1.68 -6.37
CA ILE A 128 1.46 -2.69 -7.10
C ILE A 128 1.84 -3.84 -6.15
N GLN A 129 2.35 -3.52 -4.95
CA GLN A 129 2.70 -4.55 -3.96
C GLN A 129 1.48 -5.34 -3.47
N ALA A 130 0.34 -4.66 -3.30
CA ALA A 130 -0.92 -5.30 -2.95
C ALA A 130 -1.38 -6.25 -4.08
N LEU A 131 -1.24 -5.85 -5.35
CA LEU A 131 -1.58 -6.67 -6.52
C LEU A 131 -0.72 -7.93 -6.60
N GLU A 132 0.59 -7.82 -6.36
CA GLU A 132 1.45 -8.98 -6.28
C GLU A 132 1.08 -9.91 -5.11
N ARG A 133 0.80 -9.35 -3.93
CA ARG A 133 0.39 -10.14 -2.76
C ARG A 133 -0.90 -10.88 -3.06
N PHE A 134 -1.90 -10.20 -3.61
CA PHE A 134 -3.17 -10.78 -4.02
C PHE A 134 -2.94 -11.99 -4.93
N ILE A 135 -2.18 -11.84 -6.02
CA ILE A 135 -1.88 -12.92 -6.97
C ILE A 135 -1.21 -14.10 -6.29
N LYS A 136 -0.18 -13.84 -5.45
CA LYS A 136 0.52 -14.89 -4.70
C LYS A 136 -0.45 -15.69 -3.82
N THR A 137 -1.33 -15.00 -3.10
CA THR A 137 -2.33 -15.64 -2.23
C THR A 137 -3.34 -16.45 -3.03
N GLN A 138 -3.85 -15.93 -4.16
CA GLN A 138 -4.78 -16.67 -5.02
C GLN A 138 -4.15 -17.92 -5.64
N ILE A 139 -2.89 -17.85 -6.10
CA ILE A 139 -2.14 -19.03 -6.62
C ILE A 139 -2.08 -20.13 -5.56
N ILE A 140 -1.80 -19.76 -4.31
CA ILE A 140 -1.75 -20.71 -3.20
C ILE A 140 -3.14 -21.31 -2.95
N ALA A 141 -4.20 -20.51 -3.02
CA ALA A 141 -5.58 -20.96 -2.84
C ALA A 141 -5.99 -21.99 -3.91
N PHE A 142 -5.71 -21.71 -5.19
CA PHE A 142 -5.92 -22.65 -6.29
C PHE A 142 -5.17 -23.96 -6.06
N ARG A 143 -3.87 -23.90 -5.77
CA ARG A 143 -3.07 -25.10 -5.48
C ARG A 143 -3.65 -25.92 -4.33
N LYS A 144 -4.12 -25.25 -3.27
CA LYS A 144 -4.71 -25.92 -2.09
C LYS A 144 -6.07 -26.54 -2.39
N ILE A 145 -6.91 -25.91 -3.23
CA ILE A 145 -8.21 -26.49 -3.58
C ILE A 145 -8.06 -27.66 -4.54
N THR A 146 -7.17 -27.58 -5.54
CA THR A 146 -6.86 -28.70 -6.44
C THR A 146 -6.29 -29.90 -5.66
N LYS A 147 -5.34 -29.67 -4.76
CA LYS A 147 -4.83 -30.72 -3.86
C LYS A 147 -5.92 -31.33 -2.98
N LYS A 148 -6.90 -30.53 -2.56
CA LYS A 148 -8.04 -31.04 -1.79
C LYS A 148 -8.90 -31.93 -2.68
N PHE A 149 -9.23 -31.49 -3.88
CA PHE A 149 -10.00 -32.26 -4.84
C PHE A 149 -9.35 -33.63 -5.08
N GLU A 150 -8.10 -33.68 -5.52
CA GLU A 150 -7.36 -34.92 -5.81
C GLU A 150 -7.35 -35.88 -4.62
N LYS A 151 -7.16 -35.35 -3.40
CA LYS A 151 -7.14 -36.15 -2.18
C LYS A 151 -8.49 -36.82 -1.89
N TRP A 152 -9.59 -36.13 -2.12
CA TRP A 152 -10.92 -36.60 -1.73
C TRP A 152 -11.65 -37.38 -2.83
N THR A 153 -11.40 -37.09 -4.10
CA THR A 153 -11.96 -37.84 -5.23
C THR A 153 -11.08 -39.01 -5.67
N ARG A 154 -9.80 -39.04 -5.27
CA ARG A 154 -8.77 -40.00 -5.74
C ARG A 154 -8.54 -39.96 -7.26
N SER A 155 -9.04 -38.92 -7.92
CA SER A 155 -8.86 -38.70 -9.35
C SER A 155 -7.70 -37.73 -9.58
N ILE A 156 -6.79 -38.12 -10.47
CA ILE A 156 -5.67 -37.29 -10.92
C ILE A 156 -5.99 -36.53 -12.21
N THR A 157 -7.08 -36.88 -12.89
CA THR A 157 -7.43 -36.38 -14.22
C THR A 157 -7.62 -34.87 -14.22
N LEU A 158 -8.33 -34.34 -13.22
CA LEU A 158 -8.58 -32.91 -13.07
C LEU A 158 -7.30 -32.12 -12.73
N GLY A 159 -6.42 -32.71 -11.92
CA GLY A 159 -5.12 -32.14 -11.60
C GLY A 159 -4.27 -31.99 -12.86
N THR A 160 -4.11 -33.06 -13.63
CA THR A 160 -3.36 -33.02 -14.90
C THR A 160 -3.98 -32.05 -15.90
N LEU A 161 -5.31 -32.07 -16.08
CA LEU A 161 -5.99 -31.14 -16.99
C LEU A 161 -5.84 -29.68 -16.55
N LEU A 162 -5.95 -29.37 -15.26
CA LEU A 162 -5.71 -28.01 -14.77
C LEU A 162 -4.24 -27.63 -14.92
N TYR A 163 -3.30 -28.45 -14.47
CA TYR A 163 -1.87 -28.09 -14.54
C TYR A 163 -1.27 -28.18 -15.95
N GLU A 164 -1.91 -28.84 -16.91
CA GLU A 164 -1.49 -28.80 -18.32
C GLU A 164 -2.15 -27.62 -19.05
N ASN A 165 -3.43 -27.32 -18.80
CA ASN A 165 -4.13 -26.24 -19.50
C ASN A 165 -3.91 -24.86 -18.87
N VAL A 166 -3.82 -24.75 -17.54
CA VAL A 166 -3.70 -23.48 -16.81
C VAL A 166 -2.33 -22.80 -17.04
N PRO A 167 -1.16 -23.48 -16.97
CA PRO A 167 0.14 -22.86 -17.27
C PRO A 167 0.43 -22.64 -18.77
N SER A 168 -0.24 -23.40 -19.64
CA SER A 168 -0.06 -23.29 -21.09
C SER A 168 -0.80 -22.11 -21.69
N ASP A 169 -1.81 -21.57 -21.00
CA ASP A 169 -2.50 -20.36 -21.43
C ASP A 169 -1.62 -19.11 -21.18
N PRO A 170 -1.16 -18.41 -22.23
CA PRO A 170 -0.38 -17.17 -22.09
C PRO A 170 -1.16 -16.04 -21.40
N LYS A 171 -2.48 -16.18 -21.22
CA LYS A 171 -3.33 -15.22 -20.49
C LYS A 171 -3.42 -15.54 -19.00
N ASN A 172 -2.62 -16.44 -18.44
CA ASN A 172 -2.77 -16.75 -17.03
C ASN A 172 -2.20 -15.62 -16.13
N PHE A 173 -3.00 -15.15 -15.16
CA PHE A 173 -2.56 -14.15 -14.18
C PHE A 173 -1.33 -14.58 -13.37
N THR A 174 -1.04 -15.89 -13.33
CA THR A 174 0.18 -16.41 -12.68
C THR A 174 1.48 -16.02 -13.39
N ARG A 175 1.40 -15.59 -14.65
CA ARG A 175 2.55 -15.12 -15.45
C ARG A 175 2.56 -13.62 -15.64
N CYS A 176 1.62 -12.88 -15.03
CA CYS A 176 1.61 -11.42 -15.06
C CYS A 176 2.91 -10.90 -14.43
N ASP A 177 3.76 -10.34 -15.28
CA ASP A 177 4.97 -9.66 -14.86
C ASP A 177 4.64 -8.17 -14.64
N PHE A 178 4.95 -7.68 -13.45
CA PHE A 178 4.81 -6.27 -13.09
C PHE A 178 6.10 -5.48 -13.27
N SER A 179 7.15 -6.08 -13.84
CA SER A 179 8.45 -5.43 -14.05
C SER A 179 8.32 -4.13 -14.85
N SER A 180 7.44 -4.08 -15.86
CA SER A 180 7.17 -2.85 -16.62
C SER A 180 6.49 -1.78 -15.77
N LEU A 181 5.57 -2.18 -14.88
CA LEU A 181 4.88 -1.30 -13.93
C LEU A 181 5.85 -0.74 -12.89
N HIS A 182 6.71 -1.59 -12.33
CA HIS A 182 7.79 -1.20 -11.41
C HIS A 182 8.78 -0.26 -12.07
N GLN A 183 9.26 -0.59 -13.28
CA GLN A 183 10.17 0.27 -14.03
C GLN A 183 9.56 1.66 -14.25
N ARG A 184 8.29 1.72 -14.67
CA ARG A 184 7.61 3.02 -14.87
C ARG A 184 7.43 3.79 -13.57
N TYR A 185 7.14 3.10 -12.47
CA TYR A 185 7.09 3.69 -11.13
C TYR A 185 8.46 4.28 -10.73
N ASP A 186 9.54 3.55 -10.94
CA ASP A 186 10.91 3.98 -10.62
C ASP A 186 11.34 5.16 -11.48
N ASP A 187 11.02 5.14 -12.79
CA ASP A 187 11.29 6.24 -13.72
C ASP A 187 10.61 7.53 -13.24
N ILE A 188 9.32 7.45 -12.88
CA ILE A 188 8.55 8.60 -12.38
C ILE A 188 9.08 9.08 -11.03
N THR A 189 9.52 8.16 -10.17
CA THR A 189 10.15 8.51 -8.89
C THR A 189 11.46 9.27 -9.13
N CYS A 190 12.28 8.82 -10.08
CA CYS A 190 13.51 9.49 -10.45
C CYS A 190 13.26 10.90 -11.00
N THR A 191 12.28 11.07 -11.90
CA THR A 191 11.95 12.39 -12.46
C THR A 191 11.40 13.32 -11.39
N LEU A 192 10.50 12.82 -10.52
CA LEU A 192 9.93 13.60 -9.43
C LEU A 192 11.02 14.10 -8.47
N ASN A 193 11.97 13.24 -8.10
CA ASN A 193 13.10 13.62 -7.23
C ASN A 193 14.06 14.62 -7.91
N ALA A 194 14.23 14.54 -9.24
CA ALA A 194 15.08 15.47 -9.97
C ALA A 194 14.47 16.88 -10.09
N ILE A 195 13.13 16.97 -10.12
CA ILE A 195 12.39 18.24 -10.23
C ILE A 195 11.98 18.75 -8.83
N ALA A 196 12.06 17.92 -7.80
CA ALA A 196 11.69 18.27 -6.44
C ALA A 196 12.40 19.57 -6.04
N PRO A 197 11.65 20.61 -5.64
CA PRO A 197 12.25 21.87 -5.25
C PRO A 197 13.17 21.61 -4.07
N ALA A 198 14.48 21.73 -4.29
CA ALA A 198 15.45 21.80 -3.23
C ALA A 198 15.10 23.05 -2.42
N LEU A 199 14.31 22.88 -1.35
CA LEU A 199 14.38 23.82 -0.25
C LEU A 199 15.84 23.81 0.13
N SER A 200 16.51 24.92 -0.22
CA SER A 200 17.85 25.18 0.26
C SER A 200 17.79 24.89 1.75
N GLU A 201 18.49 23.83 2.15
CA GLU A 201 18.84 23.57 3.52
C GLU A 201 19.27 24.93 4.08
N PRO A 202 18.65 25.46 5.16
CA PRO A 202 19.03 26.75 5.68
C PRO A 202 20.51 26.63 6.01
N SER A 203 21.33 27.23 5.13
CA SER A 203 22.76 27.24 5.25
C SER A 203 23.01 27.90 6.59
N SER A 204 23.36 27.07 7.56
CA SER A 204 23.69 27.52 8.89
C SER A 204 24.84 28.50 8.69
N PRO A 205 24.72 29.77 9.13
CA PRO A 205 25.70 30.78 8.79
C PRO A 205 27.06 30.34 9.34
N GLU A 206 28.00 30.21 8.41
CA GLU A 206 29.41 29.97 8.64
C GLU A 206 29.90 30.94 9.73
N SER A 207 30.25 30.38 10.88
CA SER A 207 30.81 31.17 11.98
C SER A 207 32.22 31.60 11.57
N PRO A 208 32.57 32.89 11.61
CA PRO A 208 33.89 33.35 11.20
C PRO A 208 34.94 32.80 12.18
N ALA A 209 35.88 32.03 11.63
CA ALA A 209 37.06 31.56 12.34
C ALA A 209 37.85 32.76 12.88
N GLN A 210 37.81 32.96 14.19
CA GLN A 210 38.72 33.85 14.89
C GLN A 210 40.11 33.23 14.98
N SER A 211 41.05 34.00 14.46
CA SER A 211 42.49 33.87 14.46
C SER A 211 43.12 33.54 15.82
N CYS A 212 44.11 32.65 15.81
CA CYS A 212 45.19 32.61 16.80
C CYS A 212 46.53 32.54 16.04
N PRO A 213 47.57 33.30 16.46
CA PRO A 213 48.78 33.50 15.65
C PRO A 213 49.88 32.46 15.92
N HIS A 214 50.62 32.19 14.85
CA HIS A 214 51.98 31.67 14.73
C HIS A 214 52.79 31.44 16.02
N GLN A 215 53.35 30.23 16.16
CA GLN A 215 54.79 30.08 16.40
C GLN A 215 55.29 28.73 15.86
N SER A 216 56.26 28.84 14.96
CA SER A 216 56.94 27.79 14.23
C SER A 216 58.26 27.43 14.89
N LEU A 217 58.55 26.13 15.07
CA LEU A 217 59.93 25.63 15.11
C LEU A 217 60.01 24.23 14.46
N SER A 218 61.04 24.11 13.64
CA SER A 218 61.42 23.05 12.71
C SER A 218 62.35 21.98 13.30
N GLY A 219 62.35 20.78 12.71
CA GLY A 219 63.42 19.77 12.78
C GLY A 219 62.88 18.35 13.06
N SER A 220 62.72 17.47 12.07
CA SER A 220 63.75 16.68 11.34
C SER A 220 64.06 15.31 11.97
N LEU A 221 63.55 14.27 11.30
CA LEU A 221 64.11 12.95 10.97
C LEU A 221 64.43 11.88 12.04
N ASP A 222 63.94 10.69 11.68
CA ASP A 222 64.48 9.32 11.85
C ASP A 222 64.10 8.41 13.04
N SER A 223 63.64 7.23 12.60
CA SER A 223 63.93 5.88 13.12
C SER A 223 63.10 5.23 14.23
N ALA A 224 62.38 4.19 13.78
CA ALA A 224 62.47 2.80 14.26
C ALA A 224 61.90 2.41 15.64
N ASN A 225 60.77 1.71 15.56
CA ASN A 225 60.57 0.33 16.06
C ASN A 225 60.81 0.05 17.57
N ARG A 226 59.72 -0.11 18.34
CA ARG A 226 59.26 -1.41 18.90
C ARG A 226 58.33 -1.25 20.11
N HIS A 227 57.27 -2.05 20.07
CA HIS A 227 56.35 -2.53 21.10
C HIS A 227 56.73 -2.37 22.58
N HIS A 228 55.77 -1.91 23.39
CA HIS A 228 54.93 -2.72 24.29
C HIS A 228 54.35 -1.81 25.38
N SER A 229 53.03 -1.67 25.45
CA SER A 229 52.36 -1.37 26.72
C SER A 229 50.93 -1.87 26.68
N ASN A 230 50.68 -2.82 27.57
CA ASN A 230 49.39 -3.36 27.96
C ASN A 230 48.36 -2.24 28.21
N ARG A 231 47.18 -2.36 27.62
CA ARG A 231 45.99 -1.65 28.10
C ARG A 231 44.84 -2.64 28.23
N PRO A 232 44.39 -2.96 29.46
CA PRO A 232 43.28 -3.88 29.69
C PRO A 232 41.96 -3.24 29.25
N GLN A 233 41.09 -4.08 28.68
CA GLN A 233 39.70 -3.74 28.41
C GLN A 233 38.94 -3.47 29.71
N PRO A 234 38.03 -2.48 29.76
CA PRO A 234 37.09 -2.38 30.86
C PRO A 234 36.00 -3.44 30.71
N THR A 235 36.04 -4.43 31.59
CA THR A 235 34.91 -5.31 31.92
C THR A 235 33.79 -4.44 32.50
N PHE A 236 32.66 -4.35 31.81
CA PHE A 236 31.45 -3.79 32.42
C PHE A 236 30.81 -4.86 33.31
N GLU A 237 30.85 -4.64 34.63
CA GLU A 237 30.04 -5.38 35.58
C GLU A 237 28.55 -5.04 35.36
N PHE A 238 27.74 -6.05 35.05
CA PHE A 238 26.29 -5.92 35.09
C PHE A 238 25.85 -5.80 36.57
N LEU A 239 25.45 -4.59 36.97
CA LEU A 239 24.76 -4.38 38.24
C LEU A 239 23.35 -5.01 38.19
N PRO A 240 22.84 -5.57 39.31
CA PRO A 240 21.48 -6.07 39.36
C PRO A 240 20.47 -4.93 39.24
N LEU A 241 19.35 -5.23 38.57
CA LEU A 241 18.25 -4.33 38.27
C LEU A 241 17.72 -3.67 39.56
N PRO A 242 17.66 -2.32 39.66
CA PRO A 242 16.89 -1.69 40.73
C PRO A 242 15.41 -2.02 40.53
N GLN A 243 14.76 -2.62 41.54
CA GLN A 243 13.31 -2.59 41.65
C GLN A 243 12.88 -1.13 41.81
N MET A 244 12.55 -0.47 40.71
CA MET A 244 11.81 0.80 40.76
C MET A 244 10.32 0.48 40.87
N GLU A 245 9.82 0.51 42.11
CA GLU A 245 8.45 0.91 42.37
C GLU A 245 8.22 2.30 41.76
N GLY A 246 7.13 2.44 41.00
CA GLY A 246 6.64 3.72 40.48
C GLY A 246 7.41 4.21 39.25
N GLN A 247 6.97 3.81 38.05
CA GLN A 247 7.25 4.59 36.85
C GLN A 247 6.74 6.01 37.09
N THR A 248 7.64 7.00 37.19
CA THR A 248 7.30 8.41 37.03
C THR A 248 6.77 8.59 35.61
N LYS A 249 5.45 8.44 35.46
CA LYS A 249 4.73 8.66 34.21
C LYS A 249 4.76 10.16 33.93
N TYR A 250 5.59 10.55 32.96
CA TYR A 250 5.59 11.91 32.44
C TYR A 250 4.22 12.18 31.83
N TRP A 251 3.53 13.23 32.30
CA TRP A 251 2.22 13.60 31.79
C TRP A 251 2.36 14.01 30.33
N ASN A 252 1.79 13.22 29.42
CA ASN A 252 1.64 13.59 28.01
C ASN A 252 0.19 14.07 27.86
N GLU A 253 -0.01 15.31 27.39
CA GLU A 253 -1.35 15.95 27.29
C GLU A 253 -2.33 15.22 26.34
N TYR A 254 -1.83 14.24 25.59
CA TYR A 254 -2.59 13.44 24.65
C TYR A 254 -2.95 12.04 25.17
N ASP A 255 -2.46 11.65 26.36
CA ASP A 255 -2.62 10.26 26.87
C ASP A 255 -3.93 10.05 27.64
N ASN A 256 -4.66 11.13 27.95
CA ASN A 256 -6.05 11.13 28.39
C ASN A 256 -6.89 12.00 27.44
N GLY A 257 -6.86 11.69 26.15
CA GLY A 257 -7.82 12.24 25.20
C GLY A 257 -9.23 11.87 25.66
N SER A 258 -10.02 12.87 26.04
CA SER A 258 -11.39 12.74 26.54
C SER A 258 -12.22 11.79 25.69
N GLU A 259 -12.34 10.54 26.15
CA GLU A 259 -13.31 9.57 25.68
C GLU A 259 -14.70 10.02 26.18
N CYS A 260 -15.32 10.97 25.47
CA CYS A 260 -16.76 11.21 25.63
C CYS A 260 -17.52 10.10 24.90
N VAL A 261 -17.58 8.92 25.53
CA VAL A 261 -18.62 7.94 25.24
C VAL A 261 -19.74 8.15 26.26
N GLY A 262 -20.91 8.55 25.75
CA GLY A 262 -22.18 8.33 26.43
C GLY A 262 -22.78 9.55 27.12
N ASP A 263 -23.26 10.52 26.33
CA ASP A 263 -24.56 11.11 26.66
C ASP A 263 -25.27 11.54 25.36
N ASP A 264 -26.52 11.12 25.21
CA ASP A 264 -27.39 11.35 24.05
C ASP A 264 -27.93 12.79 24.06
N ASN A 265 -27.03 13.77 24.20
CA ASN A 265 -27.36 15.19 24.14
C ASN A 265 -26.84 15.75 22.81
N GLY A 266 -27.73 15.81 21.83
CA GLY A 266 -27.51 16.54 20.60
C GLY A 266 -27.03 17.96 20.89
N TYR A 267 -25.98 18.40 20.20
CA TYR A 267 -25.46 19.75 20.32
C TYR A 267 -26.56 20.78 20.01
N ALA A 268 -26.98 21.56 21.00
CA ALA A 268 -27.86 22.70 20.81
C ALA A 268 -27.00 23.96 20.61
N ILE A 269 -26.98 24.49 19.39
CA ILE A 269 -26.38 25.79 19.10
C ILE A 269 -27.42 26.85 19.50
N TYR A 270 -27.16 27.58 20.58
CA TYR A 270 -27.98 28.73 20.96
C TYR A 270 -27.75 29.86 19.96
N ILE A 271 -28.78 30.19 19.16
CA ILE A 271 -28.78 31.35 18.28
C ILE A 271 -29.61 32.43 18.97
N ASN A 272 -28.96 33.51 19.36
CA ASN A 272 -29.60 34.68 19.95
C ASN A 272 -30.49 35.36 18.89
N PRO A 273 -31.82 35.44 19.06
CA PRO A 273 -32.73 36.01 18.05
C PRO A 273 -32.58 37.52 17.87
N ASP A 274 -31.96 38.22 18.83
CA ASP A 274 -31.73 39.67 18.76
C ASP A 274 -30.36 40.03 18.19
N GLU A 275 -29.50 39.03 17.92
CA GLU A 275 -28.18 39.24 17.36
C GLU A 275 -28.21 39.04 15.84
N SER A 276 -27.79 40.06 15.08
CA SER A 276 -27.67 39.93 13.62
C SER A 276 -26.74 38.76 13.31
N THR A 277 -27.21 37.78 12.54
CA THR A 277 -26.51 36.55 12.10
C THR A 277 -25.33 36.85 11.16
N SER A 278 -24.42 37.70 11.60
CA SER A 278 -23.16 37.99 10.93
C SER A 278 -22.14 36.95 11.39
N PHE A 279 -22.12 35.81 10.70
CA PHE A 279 -21.06 34.82 10.87
C PHE A 279 -19.71 35.44 10.46
N PRO A 280 -18.63 35.31 11.23
CA PRO A 280 -17.30 35.78 10.83
C PRO A 280 -16.86 35.09 9.54
N GLY A 281 -17.03 35.77 8.40
CA GLY A 281 -16.78 35.25 7.05
C GLY A 281 -17.91 35.52 6.05
N LEU A 282 -19.15 35.74 6.50
CA LEU A 282 -20.30 36.04 5.64
C LEU A 282 -20.15 37.39 4.90
N ASN A 283 -19.49 38.37 5.55
CA ASN A 283 -19.16 39.66 4.93
C ASN A 283 -18.25 39.51 3.69
N CYS A 284 -17.38 38.50 3.67
CA CYS A 284 -16.46 38.27 2.55
C CYS A 284 -17.22 37.78 1.30
N LEU A 285 -18.24 36.93 1.49
CA LEU A 285 -19.09 36.44 0.40
C LEU A 285 -20.04 37.52 -0.12
N GLN A 286 -20.57 38.37 0.77
CA GLN A 286 -21.49 39.45 0.37
C GLN A 286 -20.80 40.51 -0.52
N GLY A 287 -19.49 40.73 -0.34
CA GLY A 287 -18.70 41.60 -1.22
C GLY A 287 -18.57 41.06 -2.65
N ILE A 288 -18.41 39.74 -2.82
CA ILE A 288 -18.28 39.08 -4.12
C ILE A 288 -19.59 39.17 -4.91
N PHE A 289 -20.74 38.96 -4.24
CA PHE A 289 -22.05 39.06 -4.88
C PHE A 289 -22.44 40.50 -5.27
N LYS A 290 -22.11 41.51 -4.45
CA LYS A 290 -22.35 42.92 -4.80
C LYS A 290 -21.49 43.41 -5.97
N GLY A 291 -20.25 42.91 -6.10
CA GLY A 291 -19.39 43.21 -7.24
C GLY A 291 -19.89 42.65 -8.57
N ALA A 292 -20.49 41.46 -8.54
CA ALA A 292 -21.06 40.82 -9.73
C ALA A 292 -22.35 41.50 -10.22
N LEU A 293 -23.22 41.96 -9.31
CA LEU A 293 -24.47 42.64 -9.69
C LEU A 293 -24.22 44.02 -10.34
N LYS A 294 -23.25 44.77 -9.82
CA LYS A 294 -22.92 46.11 -10.34
C LYS A 294 -22.26 46.07 -11.73
N LYS A 295 -21.68 44.93 -12.12
CA LYS A 295 -21.07 44.72 -13.45
C LYS A 295 -22.10 44.36 -14.52
N MET A 296 -23.33 44.00 -14.13
CA MET A 296 -24.41 43.62 -15.03
C MET A 296 -25.37 44.79 -15.35
N GLU A 297 -25.40 45.85 -14.53
CA GLU A 297 -26.14 47.10 -14.81
C GLU A 297 -25.34 48.11 -15.64
N GLY A 298 -24.05 47.87 -15.91
CA GLY A 298 -23.21 48.70 -16.77
C GLY A 298 -23.14 48.22 -18.23
N CYS A 299 -23.98 47.26 -18.61
CA CYS A 299 -24.02 46.68 -19.94
C CYS A 299 -25.47 46.70 -20.48
N PHE A 300 -26.10 47.87 -20.40
CA PHE A 300 -27.27 48.31 -21.18
C PHE A 300 -27.13 49.80 -21.47
#